data_AF-A0A371R5H9-F1
#
_entry.id   AF-A0A371R5H9-F1
#
_cell.length_a   1.000
_cell.length_b   1.000
_cell.length_c   1.000
_cell.angle_alpha   90.00
_cell.angle_beta   90.00
_cell.angle_gamma   90.00
#
_symmetry.space_group_name_H-M   'P 1'
#
loop_
_entity.id
_entity.type
_entity.pdbx_description
1 polymer ?
#
loop_
_entity_poly.entity_id
_entity_poly.type
_entity_poly.pdbx_seq_one_letter_code
_entity_poly.pdbx_strand_id
1 'polypeptide(L)'
;MAEFIEPVDKQKIINMLLSAYADEWIAAYYYTLTAYAIKGPLSEEVAEHFLEEAKEELEKHARLIADRLQDFDIDPPRDFTKLWEISGCKYPPIPNDPYDIDGWIAAAVKAEECAIRAYKELYQYTHGRDPVTEELAEEILRDEVKHRTDLINLLTKEGAKRL
;
A
#
# COMPACT_ATOMS: atom_id res chain seq x y z
N MET A 1 1.68 -14.72 -36.11
CA MET A 1 2.36 -14.79 -34.80
C MET A 1 1.43 -14.20 -33.75
N ALA A 2 0.31 -14.89 -33.51
CA ALA A 2 -0.75 -14.46 -32.58
C ALA A 2 -1.23 -15.70 -31.83
N GLU A 3 -0.29 -16.36 -31.16
CA GLU A 3 -0.51 -17.46 -30.22
C GLU A 3 0.30 -17.08 -28.97
N PHE A 4 -0.17 -17.45 -27.78
CA PHE A 4 0.48 -17.30 -26.46
C PHE A 4 0.09 -16.14 -25.54
N ILE A 5 -1.18 -15.72 -25.51
CA ILE A 5 -1.73 -15.11 -24.28
C ILE A 5 -3.12 -15.71 -24.04
N GLU A 6 -3.29 -16.50 -22.97
CA GLU A 6 -4.63 -16.90 -22.51
C GLU A 6 -5.45 -15.65 -22.19
N PRO A 7 -6.75 -15.60 -22.51
CA PRO A 7 -7.56 -14.43 -22.23
C PRO A 7 -7.65 -14.21 -20.70
N VAL A 8 -6.92 -13.21 -20.20
CA VAL A 8 -7.05 -12.73 -18.83
C VAL A 8 -8.38 -11.97 -18.68
N ASP A 9 -9.07 -12.18 -17.55
CA ASP A 9 -10.29 -11.43 -17.26
C ASP A 9 -9.90 -9.99 -16.88
N LYS A 10 -10.01 -9.09 -17.86
CA LYS A 10 -9.73 -7.66 -17.70
C LYS A 10 -10.55 -7.03 -16.58
N GLN A 11 -11.80 -7.46 -16.39
CA GLN A 11 -12.64 -6.90 -15.34
C GLN A 11 -12.09 -7.26 -13.95
N LYS A 12 -11.55 -8.46 -13.80
CA LYS A 12 -10.88 -8.85 -12.57
C LYS A 12 -9.62 -8.01 -12.31
N ILE A 13 -8.80 -7.75 -13.33
CA ILE A 13 -7.63 -6.85 -13.19
C ILE A 13 -8.07 -5.45 -12.74
N ILE A 14 -9.07 -4.87 -13.41
CA ILE A 14 -9.61 -3.54 -13.09
C ILE A 14 -10.08 -3.50 -11.63
N ASN A 15 -10.80 -4.53 -11.16
CA ASN A 15 -11.26 -4.58 -9.78
C ASN A 15 -10.11 -4.66 -8.77
N MET A 16 -9.05 -5.41 -9.07
CA MET A 16 -7.86 -5.50 -8.22
C MET A 16 -7.10 -4.17 -8.18
N LEU A 17 -6.96 -3.49 -9.32
CA LEU A 17 -6.33 -2.17 -9.41
C LEU A 17 -7.15 -1.08 -8.68
N LEU A 18 -8.48 -1.09 -8.80
CA LEU A 18 -9.35 -0.15 -8.07
C LEU A 18 -9.26 -0.35 -6.54
N SER A 19 -9.17 -1.61 -6.09
CA SER A 19 -8.92 -1.93 -4.69
C SER A 19 -7.56 -1.41 -4.23
N ALA A 20 -6.49 -1.74 -4.97
CA ALA A 20 -5.13 -1.31 -4.65
C ALA A 20 -5.01 0.23 -4.63
N TYR A 21 -5.60 0.91 -5.62
CA TYR A 21 -5.65 2.38 -5.64
C TYR A 21 -6.27 2.96 -4.37
N ALA A 22 -7.36 2.35 -3.89
CA ALA A 22 -7.98 2.78 -2.65
C ALA A 22 -7.13 2.48 -1.41
N ASP A 23 -6.42 1.36 -1.43
CA ASP A 23 -5.48 0.97 -0.37
C ASP A 23 -4.34 2.01 -0.25
N GLU A 24 -3.77 2.47 -1.36
CA GLU A 24 -2.72 3.51 -1.38
C GLU A 24 -3.16 4.84 -0.78
N TRP A 25 -4.37 5.30 -1.10
CA TRP A 25 -4.91 6.54 -0.52
C TRP A 25 -5.15 6.43 0.98
N ILE A 26 -5.57 5.25 1.45
CA ILE A 26 -5.79 4.99 2.87
C ILE A 26 -4.44 4.93 3.59
N ALA A 27 -3.45 4.21 3.04
CA ALA A 27 -2.10 4.15 3.57
C ALA A 27 -1.49 5.56 3.70
N ALA A 28 -1.50 6.35 2.62
CA ALA A 28 -1.01 7.72 2.62
C ALA A 28 -1.66 8.59 3.71
N TYR A 29 -2.98 8.50 3.90
CA TYR A 29 -3.70 9.22 4.94
C TYR A 29 -3.22 8.80 6.35
N TYR A 30 -3.13 7.50 6.61
CA TYR A 30 -2.79 7.01 7.94
C TYR A 30 -1.30 7.16 8.28
N TYR A 31 -0.39 7.11 7.30
CA TYR A 31 1.01 7.44 7.49
C TYR A 31 1.19 8.93 7.78
N THR A 32 0.50 9.81 7.05
CA THR A 32 0.45 11.25 7.37
C THR A 32 -0.11 11.49 8.78
N LEU A 33 -1.20 10.82 9.15
CA LEU A 33 -1.79 10.91 10.48
C LEU A 33 -0.79 10.47 11.55
N THR A 34 -0.11 9.35 11.33
CA THR A 34 0.89 8.80 12.25
C THR A 34 2.01 9.81 12.49
N ALA A 35 2.60 10.35 11.41
CA ALA A 35 3.66 11.35 11.50
C ALA A 35 3.26 12.59 12.32
N TYR A 36 2.01 13.03 12.23
CA TYR A 36 1.52 14.19 12.98
C TYR A 36 1.02 13.87 14.40
N ALA A 37 0.73 12.60 14.70
CA ALA A 37 0.14 12.20 15.98
C ALA A 37 1.17 11.70 17.00
N ILE A 38 2.25 11.04 16.55
CA ILE A 38 3.23 10.43 17.44
C ILE A 38 3.95 11.47 18.30
N LYS A 39 4.33 11.06 19.51
CA LYS A 39 5.04 11.87 20.48
C LYS A 39 6.11 11.03 21.19
N GLY A 40 7.13 11.71 21.70
CA GLY A 40 8.14 11.11 22.56
C GLY A 40 9.53 11.11 21.92
N PRO A 41 10.50 10.44 22.56
CA PRO A 41 11.85 10.34 22.02
C PRO A 41 11.85 9.75 20.61
N LEU A 42 12.67 10.29 19.71
CA LEU A 42 12.80 9.86 18.31
C LEU A 42 11.55 10.05 17.44
N SER A 43 10.49 10.69 17.95
CA SER A 43 9.27 10.92 17.18
C SER A 43 9.48 11.76 15.93
N GLU A 44 10.44 12.70 15.92
CA GLU A 44 10.76 13.50 14.72
C GLU A 44 11.30 12.63 13.58
N GLU A 45 12.27 11.74 13.85
CA GLU A 45 12.86 10.85 12.85
C GLU A 45 11.82 9.84 12.32
N VAL A 46 11.00 9.28 13.22
CA VAL A 46 9.91 8.36 12.83
C VAL A 46 8.85 9.10 12.00
N ALA A 47 8.53 10.34 12.35
CA ALA A 47 7.58 11.15 11.59
C ALA A 47 8.10 11.48 10.19
N GLU A 48 9.39 11.81 10.05
CA GLU A 48 10.02 12.05 8.74
C GLU A 48 9.93 10.80 7.84
N HIS A 49 10.18 9.61 8.39
CA HIS A 49 10.03 8.36 7.66
C HIS A 49 8.58 8.14 7.17
N PHE A 50 7.60 8.29 8.05
CA PHE A 50 6.18 8.15 7.68
C PHE A 50 5.71 9.19 6.65
N LEU A 51 6.27 10.41 6.66
CA LEU A 51 5.94 11.42 5.64
C LEU A 51 6.51 11.07 4.27
N GLU A 52 7.70 10.44 4.21
CA GLU A 52 8.23 9.97 2.93
C GLU A 52 7.45 8.76 2.42
N GLU A 53 7.09 7.79 3.28
CA GLU A 53 6.23 6.67 2.88
C GLU A 53 4.86 7.18 2.38
N ALA A 54 4.20 8.07 3.12
CA ALA A 54 2.93 8.66 2.69
C ALA A 54 3.00 9.33 1.31
N LYS A 55 4.14 9.93 0.99
CA LYS A 55 4.41 10.57 -0.30
C LYS A 55 4.68 9.52 -1.38
N GLU A 56 5.43 8.45 -1.09
CA GLU A 56 5.64 7.35 -2.02
C GLU A 56 4.31 6.67 -2.39
N GLU A 57 3.44 6.36 -1.42
CA GLU A 57 2.13 5.73 -1.70
C GLU A 57 1.30 6.60 -2.66
N LEU A 58 1.25 7.92 -2.42
CA LEU A 58 0.41 8.82 -3.18
C LEU A 58 1.00 9.22 -4.54
N GLU A 59 2.28 9.62 -4.56
CA GLU A 59 2.91 10.19 -5.76
C GLU A 59 3.48 9.11 -6.70
N LYS A 60 3.84 7.94 -6.14
CA LYS A 60 4.38 6.82 -6.90
C LYS A 60 3.32 5.74 -7.12
N HIS A 61 2.88 5.04 -6.08
CA HIS A 61 2.06 3.83 -6.24
C HIS A 61 0.67 4.14 -6.78
N ALA A 62 -0.07 5.05 -6.13
CA ALA A 62 -1.40 5.46 -6.57
C ALA A 62 -1.36 6.03 -7.99
N ARG A 63 -0.30 6.75 -8.37
CA ARG A 63 -0.10 7.26 -9.73
C ARG A 63 0.08 6.13 -10.74
N LEU A 64 0.98 5.18 -10.47
CA LEU A 64 1.20 4.02 -11.36
C LEU A 64 -0.12 3.25 -11.59
N ILE A 65 -0.90 3.04 -10.53
CA ILE A 65 -2.19 2.35 -10.60
C ILE A 65 -3.22 3.18 -11.38
N ALA A 66 -3.29 4.49 -11.14
CA ALA A 66 -4.20 5.37 -11.87
C ALA A 66 -3.87 5.42 -13.38
N ASP A 67 -2.58 5.53 -13.73
CA ASP A 67 -2.13 5.47 -15.12
C ASP A 67 -2.55 4.14 -15.75
N ARG A 68 -2.41 3.02 -15.02
CA ARG A 68 -2.84 1.71 -15.51
C ARG A 68 -4.36 1.56 -15.62
N LEU A 69 -5.13 2.16 -14.73
CA LEU A 69 -6.60 2.21 -14.84
C LEU A 69 -7.03 3.02 -16.08
N GLN A 70 -6.33 4.10 -16.40
CA GLN A 70 -6.59 4.90 -17.59
C GLN A 70 -6.29 4.16 -18.89
N ASP A 71 -5.31 3.25 -18.93
CA ASP A 71 -5.11 2.34 -20.08
C ASP A 71 -6.34 1.45 -20.36
N PHE A 72 -7.17 1.21 -19.33
CA PHE A 72 -8.44 0.50 -19.44
C PHE A 72 -9.65 1.41 -19.63
N ASP A 73 -9.45 2.72 -19.82
CA ASP A 73 -10.50 3.75 -19.90
C ASP A 73 -11.36 3.81 -18.62
N ILE A 74 -10.72 3.56 -17.45
CA ILE A 74 -11.36 3.59 -16.14
C ILE A 74 -10.81 4.75 -15.30
N ASP A 75 -11.72 5.63 -14.86
CA ASP A 75 -11.40 6.66 -13.87
C ASP A 75 -11.39 6.09 -12.45
N PRO A 76 -10.49 6.55 -11.56
CA PRO A 76 -10.64 6.33 -10.14
C PRO A 76 -11.97 6.88 -9.58
N PRO A 77 -12.44 6.40 -8.41
CA PRO A 77 -13.69 6.85 -7.83
C PRO A 77 -13.73 8.37 -7.57
N ARG A 78 -14.83 9.02 -7.98
CA ARG A 78 -15.05 10.46 -7.74
C ARG A 78 -15.40 10.79 -6.28
N ASP A 79 -16.02 9.84 -5.58
CA ASP A 79 -16.38 9.98 -4.18
C ASP A 79 -15.30 9.35 -3.31
N PHE A 80 -14.70 10.16 -2.43
CA PHE A 80 -13.65 9.72 -1.53
C PHE A 80 -14.12 8.59 -0.59
N THR A 81 -15.39 8.59 -0.20
CA THR A 81 -15.95 7.53 0.66
C THR A 81 -15.90 6.16 -0.01
N LYS A 82 -15.90 6.14 -1.36
CA LYS A 82 -15.82 4.90 -2.13
C LYS A 82 -14.48 4.21 -1.99
N LEU A 83 -13.39 4.96 -1.79
CA LEU A 83 -12.06 4.39 -1.54
C LEU A 83 -12.11 3.48 -0.31
N TRP A 84 -12.70 3.97 0.79
CA TRP A 84 -12.91 3.11 1.95
C TRP A 84 -13.72 1.87 1.58
N GLU A 85 -14.84 1.98 0.89
CA GLU A 85 -15.67 0.81 0.56
C GLU A 85 -14.97 -0.28 -0.27
N ILE A 86 -14.13 0.11 -1.23
CA ILE A 86 -13.50 -0.83 -2.18
C ILE A 86 -12.10 -1.28 -1.77
N SER A 87 -11.52 -0.64 -0.77
CA SER A 87 -10.24 -1.02 -0.18
C SER A 87 -10.25 -2.47 0.30
N GLY A 88 -9.27 -3.24 -0.18
CA GLY A 88 -9.01 -4.61 0.24
C GLY A 88 -8.20 -4.65 1.54
N CYS A 89 -7.35 -3.64 1.72
CA CYS A 89 -6.52 -3.41 2.90
C CYS A 89 -7.07 -2.23 3.71
N LYS A 90 -7.95 -2.55 4.67
CA LYS A 90 -8.29 -1.58 5.72
C LYS A 90 -7.04 -1.29 6.56
N TYR A 91 -6.92 -0.06 7.03
CA TYR A 91 -5.82 0.28 7.93
C TYR A 91 -5.98 -0.43 9.29
N PRO A 92 -4.92 -1.05 9.84
CA PRO A 92 -4.96 -1.70 11.14
C PRO A 92 -5.29 -0.73 12.30
N PRO A 93 -5.84 -1.21 13.43
CA PRO A 93 -6.07 -0.36 14.59
C PRO A 93 -4.76 0.28 15.10
N ILE A 94 -4.78 1.61 15.21
CA ILE A 94 -3.71 2.43 15.79
C ILE A 94 -3.92 2.63 17.30
N PRO A 95 -2.85 2.78 18.10
CA PRO A 95 -2.98 2.98 19.54
C PRO A 95 -3.57 4.35 19.90
N ASN A 96 -4.27 4.44 21.03
CA ASN A 96 -4.80 5.71 21.54
C ASN A 96 -3.71 6.60 22.19
N ASP A 97 -2.64 5.98 22.70
CA ASP A 97 -1.54 6.69 23.33
C ASP A 97 -0.57 7.19 22.25
N PRO A 98 -0.41 8.51 22.07
CA PRO A 98 0.53 9.05 21.10
C PRO A 98 1.99 8.75 21.44
N TYR A 99 2.29 8.35 22.68
CA TYR A 99 3.64 7.97 23.11
C TYR A 99 3.99 6.49 22.85
N ASP A 100 3.02 5.68 22.37
CA ASP A 100 3.25 4.27 22.03
C ASP A 100 3.80 4.10 20.60
N ILE A 101 4.98 4.65 20.33
CA ILE A 101 5.62 4.66 19.00
C ILE A 101 5.71 3.25 18.40
N ASP A 102 6.10 2.24 19.19
CA ASP A 102 6.15 0.84 18.76
C ASP A 102 4.77 0.31 18.32
N GLY A 103 3.68 0.79 18.93
CA GLY A 103 2.31 0.42 18.56
C GLY A 103 1.89 1.01 17.22
N TRP A 104 2.27 2.26 16.95
CA TRP A 104 2.05 2.91 15.65
C TRP A 104 2.82 2.20 14.53
N ILE A 105 4.12 1.94 14.75
CA ILE A 105 4.96 1.24 13.77
C ILE A 105 4.44 -0.19 13.53
N ALA A 106 4.02 -0.92 14.57
CA ALA A 106 3.46 -2.26 14.40
C ALA A 106 2.13 -2.26 13.63
N ALA A 107 1.33 -1.19 13.70
CA ALA A 107 0.14 -1.04 12.86
C ALA A 107 0.52 -0.83 11.39
N ALA A 108 1.52 0.01 11.11
CA ALA A 108 2.05 0.22 9.76
C ALA A 108 2.62 -1.07 9.16
N VAL A 109 3.44 -1.83 9.89
CA VAL A 109 3.96 -3.14 9.42
C VAL A 109 2.82 -4.10 9.02
N LYS A 110 1.68 -4.07 9.73
CA LYS A 110 0.53 -4.90 9.38
C LYS A 110 -0.21 -4.39 8.13
N ALA A 111 -0.17 -3.08 7.87
CA ALA A 111 -0.70 -2.49 6.65
C ALA A 111 0.15 -2.95 5.44
N GLU A 112 1.48 -2.82 5.54
CA GLU A 112 2.44 -3.31 4.56
C GLU A 112 2.27 -4.81 4.26
N GLU A 113 2.06 -5.65 5.28
CA GLU A 113 1.81 -7.07 5.08
C GLU A 113 0.50 -7.37 4.33
N CYS A 114 -0.47 -6.47 4.39
CA CYS A 114 -1.67 -6.54 3.55
C CYS A 114 -1.36 -6.12 2.11
N ALA A 115 -0.68 -5.00 1.90
CA ALA A 115 -0.31 -4.51 0.57
C ALA A 115 0.60 -5.50 -0.18
N ILE A 116 1.63 -6.05 0.47
CA ILE A 116 2.47 -7.14 -0.05
C ILE A 116 1.63 -8.32 -0.56
N ARG A 117 0.55 -8.68 0.15
CA ARG A 117 -0.34 -9.76 -0.27
C ARG A 117 -1.15 -9.36 -1.49
N ALA A 118 -1.73 -8.17 -1.49
CA ALA A 118 -2.51 -7.64 -2.61
C ALA A 118 -1.67 -7.59 -3.89
N TYR A 119 -0.43 -7.09 -3.83
CA TYR A 119 0.45 -7.02 -5.00
C TYR A 119 1.00 -8.37 -5.44
N LYS A 120 1.25 -9.31 -4.52
CA LYS A 120 1.55 -10.71 -4.88
C LYS A 120 0.39 -11.37 -5.62
N GLU A 121 -0.84 -11.15 -5.16
CA GLU A 121 -2.04 -11.68 -5.82
C GLU A 121 -2.23 -11.05 -7.20
N LEU A 122 -2.01 -9.73 -7.34
CA LEU A 122 -2.05 -9.05 -8.63
C LEU A 122 -1.00 -9.60 -9.59
N TYR A 123 0.26 -9.67 -9.16
CA TYR A 123 1.35 -10.26 -9.92
C TYR A 123 1.02 -11.69 -10.39
N GLN A 124 0.60 -12.57 -9.47
CA GLN A 124 0.24 -13.95 -9.83
C GLN A 124 -0.91 -14.01 -10.83
N TYR A 125 -1.86 -13.06 -10.72
CA TYR A 125 -2.98 -13.01 -11.63
C TYR A 125 -2.58 -12.50 -13.02
N THR A 126 -1.61 -11.60 -13.13
CA THR A 126 -1.20 -11.01 -14.42
C THR A 126 0.00 -11.69 -15.04
N HIS A 127 0.75 -12.48 -14.28
CA HIS A 127 1.98 -13.15 -14.72
C HIS A 127 1.82 -13.92 -16.03
N GLY A 128 2.62 -13.55 -17.04
CA GLY A 128 2.63 -14.18 -18.36
C GLY A 128 1.36 -13.94 -19.19
N ARG A 129 0.45 -13.07 -18.72
CA ARG A 129 -0.85 -12.80 -19.36
C ARG A 129 -1.12 -11.31 -19.61
N ASP A 130 -0.68 -10.44 -18.71
CA ASP A 130 -0.72 -8.99 -18.86
C ASP A 130 0.62 -8.40 -18.37
N PRO A 131 1.63 -8.31 -19.25
CA PRO A 131 2.99 -7.94 -18.86
C PRO A 131 3.08 -6.51 -18.30
N VAL A 132 2.18 -5.61 -18.71
CA VAL A 132 2.19 -4.21 -18.23
C VAL A 132 1.72 -4.15 -16.78
N THR A 133 0.62 -4.85 -16.46
CA THR A 133 0.14 -4.91 -15.07
C THR A 133 1.04 -5.78 -14.19
N GLU A 134 1.67 -6.81 -14.76
CA GLU A 134 2.69 -7.62 -14.08
C GLU A 134 3.88 -6.76 -13.62
N GLU A 135 4.49 -5.98 -14.51
CA GLU A 135 5.62 -5.10 -14.18
C GLU A 135 5.26 -4.07 -13.10
N LEU A 136 4.06 -3.46 -13.19
CA LEU A 136 3.55 -2.56 -12.17
C LEU A 136 3.47 -3.26 -10.79
N ALA A 137 2.91 -4.47 -10.74
CA ALA A 137 2.75 -5.21 -9.49
C ALA A 137 4.11 -5.60 -8.89
N GLU A 138 5.10 -5.94 -9.72
CA GLU A 138 6.48 -6.22 -9.27
C GLU A 138 7.17 -4.98 -8.71
N GLU A 139 7.02 -3.83 -9.38
CA GLU A 139 7.61 -2.57 -8.93
C GLU A 139 7.07 -2.17 -7.56
N ILE A 140 5.76 -2.14 -7.39
CA ILE A 140 5.14 -1.75 -6.12
C ILE A 140 5.47 -2.78 -5.04
N LEU A 141 5.33 -4.09 -5.33
CA LEU A 141 5.66 -5.16 -4.37
C LEU A 141 7.10 -5.05 -3.82
N ARG A 142 8.06 -4.61 -4.64
CA ARG A 142 9.44 -4.40 -4.21
C ARG A 142 9.54 -3.27 -3.18
N ASP A 143 8.79 -2.19 -3.38
CA ASP A 143 8.77 -1.05 -2.47
C ASP A 143 8.09 -1.46 -1.15
N GLU A 144 6.93 -2.11 -1.18
CA GLU A 144 6.21 -2.59 0.02
C GLU A 144 7.07 -3.52 0.90
N VAL A 145 7.84 -4.40 0.26
CA VAL A 145 8.77 -5.28 0.99
C VAL A 145 9.88 -4.48 1.66
N LYS A 146 10.33 -3.39 1.02
CA LYS A 146 11.32 -2.47 1.58
C LYS A 146 10.71 -1.65 2.72
N HIS A 147 9.56 -1.00 2.53
CA HIS A 147 8.83 -0.24 3.57
C HIS A 147 8.61 -1.08 4.81
N ARG A 148 8.04 -2.29 4.66
CA ARG A 148 7.92 -3.26 5.76
C ARG A 148 9.24 -3.51 6.50
N THR A 149 10.34 -3.66 5.76
CA THR A 149 11.66 -3.93 6.34
C THR A 149 12.19 -2.72 7.10
N ASP A 150 12.04 -1.53 6.52
CA ASP A 150 12.45 -0.26 7.11
C ASP A 150 11.67 0.00 8.42
N LEU A 151 10.34 -0.19 8.41
CA LEU A 151 9.50 -0.09 9.61
C LEU A 151 9.89 -1.09 10.71
N ILE A 152 10.18 -2.36 10.36
CA ILE A 152 10.65 -3.35 11.34
C ILE A 152 11.96 -2.91 11.99
N ASN A 153 12.85 -2.25 11.24
CA ASN A 153 14.12 -1.77 11.77
C ASN A 153 13.97 -0.57 12.73
N LEU A 154 12.84 0.13 12.71
CA LEU A 154 12.51 1.19 13.66
C LEU A 154 11.95 0.67 14.98
N LEU A 155 11.49 -0.58 15.04
CA LEU A 155 10.91 -1.16 16.25
C LEU A 155 11.98 -1.42 17.32
N THR A 156 11.60 -1.18 18.58
CA THR A 156 12.38 -1.73 19.68
C THR A 156 12.26 -3.26 19.73
N LYS A 157 13.17 -3.91 20.49
CA LYS A 157 13.07 -5.36 20.74
C LYS A 157 11.73 -5.77 21.36
N GLU A 158 11.12 -4.92 22.17
CA GLU A 158 9.80 -5.18 22.74
C GLU A 158 8.67 -4.88 21.74
N GLY A 159 8.82 -3.82 20.92
CA GLY A 159 7.93 -3.52 19.80
C GLY A 159 7.83 -4.66 18.79
N ALA A 160 8.95 -5.27 18.42
CA ALA A 160 9.02 -6.39 17.49
C ALA A 160 8.21 -7.63 17.95
N LYS A 161 7.92 -7.79 19.25
CA LYS A 161 7.09 -8.88 19.77
C LYS A 161 5.59 -8.68 19.52
N ARG A 162 5.18 -7.51 19.01
CA ARG A 162 3.77 -7.15 18.73
C ARG A 162 3.32 -7.52 17.30
N LEU A 163 4.27 -7.94 16.47
CA LEU A 163 4.05 -8.50 15.14
C LEU A 163 3.62 -9.96 15.28
#